data_AF-A0A6M7WLR2-F1
#
_entry.id   AF-A0A6M7WLR2-F1
#
_cell.length_a   1.000
_cell.length_b   1.000
_cell.length_c   1.000
_cell.angle_alpha   90.00
_cell.angle_beta   90.00
_cell.angle_gamma   90.00
#
_symmetry.space_group_name_H-M   'P 1'
#
loop_
_entity.id
_entity.type
_entity.pdbx_description
1 polymer ?
#
loop_
_entity_poly.entity_id
_entity_poly.type
_entity_poly.pdbx_seq_one_letter_code
_entity_poly.pdbx_strand_id
1 'polypeptide(L)'
;MVLRHRFDSLEADGEFATSRINRRALLFHSGSAVVASTVAATALGTEPPGQDPEPSNKLRTLIDMHKTAYSSFGEALHDIGGGRNDSARASREEERALLAICSYAAVGQEDRLTKARYLLEIEARGELDLAEHMQAVLRSTMWKG
;
A
#
# COMPACT_ATOMS: atom_id res chain seq x y z
N MET A 1 37.92 -33.82 39.37
CA MET A 1 38.29 -33.83 37.94
C MET A 1 36.99 -33.66 37.15
N VAL A 2 36.50 -32.42 36.94
CA VAL A 2 36.56 -31.61 35.68
C VAL A 2 35.98 -32.42 34.49
N LEU A 3 34.95 -32.07 33.70
CA LEU A 3 34.38 -30.83 33.09
C LEU A 3 32.82 -30.93 33.05
N ARG A 4 31.97 -29.91 33.29
CA ARG A 4 31.70 -28.61 32.61
C ARG A 4 30.60 -28.67 31.51
N HIS A 5 29.45 -28.06 31.85
CA HIS A 5 28.40 -27.39 31.04
C HIS A 5 27.74 -28.07 29.81
N ARG A 6 26.40 -28.15 29.86
CA ARG A 6 25.44 -27.62 28.85
C ARG A 6 24.04 -27.75 29.46
N PHE A 7 23.48 -26.67 30.02
CA PHE A 7 22.44 -25.84 29.38
C PHE A 7 21.35 -26.67 28.69
N ASP A 8 20.30 -26.98 29.46
CA ASP A 8 19.00 -27.37 28.93
C ASP A 8 18.38 -26.15 28.23
N SER A 9 18.33 -26.19 26.91
CA SER A 9 17.47 -25.32 26.11
C SER A 9 17.17 -26.08 24.81
N LEU A 10 16.13 -26.91 24.85
CA LEU A 10 15.56 -27.51 23.66
C LEU A 10 14.60 -26.49 23.04
N GLU A 11 15.00 -26.02 21.87
CA GLU A 11 14.18 -25.29 20.92
C GLU A 11 13.02 -26.17 20.41
N ALA A 12 11.92 -25.46 20.14
CA ALA A 12 10.91 -25.67 19.09
C ALA A 12 10.16 -27.02 19.04
N ASP A 13 8.84 -26.97 19.27
CA ASP A 13 7.90 -27.17 18.15
C ASP A 13 6.43 -26.94 18.54
N GLY A 14 5.70 -26.27 17.64
CA GLY A 14 4.23 -26.28 17.52
C GLY A 14 3.47 -25.55 18.64
N GLU A 15 2.42 -24.76 18.42
CA GLU A 15 1.51 -24.67 17.28
C GLU A 15 0.64 -23.44 17.58
N PHE A 16 1.05 -22.24 17.16
CA PHE A 16 0.09 -21.14 17.06
C PHE A 16 -0.48 -21.20 15.65
N ALA A 17 -1.44 -22.12 15.48
CA ALA A 17 -2.42 -22.05 14.41
C ALA A 17 -3.28 -20.80 14.66
N THR A 18 -2.70 -19.61 14.44
CA THR A 18 -3.49 -18.41 14.15
C THR A 18 -4.09 -18.66 12.78
N SER A 19 -5.23 -19.35 12.78
CA SER A 19 -6.21 -19.29 11.71
C SER A 19 -6.29 -17.84 11.30
N ARG A 20 -5.61 -17.49 10.19
CA ARG A 20 -5.73 -16.22 9.50
C ARG A 20 -7.14 -16.24 8.97
N ILE A 21 -8.10 -15.95 9.85
CA ILE A 21 -9.49 -15.76 9.47
C ILE A 21 -9.42 -14.66 8.43
N ASN A 22 -9.61 -15.10 7.19
CA ASN A 22 -9.58 -14.27 6.02
C ASN A 22 -10.77 -13.31 6.15
N ARG A 23 -10.50 -12.13 6.70
CA ARG A 23 -11.45 -11.03 6.88
C ARG A 23 -12.19 -10.64 5.59
N ARG A 24 -11.75 -11.13 4.42
CA ARG A 24 -12.45 -11.05 3.13
C ARG A 24 -13.84 -11.70 3.12
N ALA A 25 -14.23 -12.44 4.16
CA ALA A 25 -15.54 -13.10 4.25
C ALA A 25 -16.63 -12.31 5.00
N LEU A 26 -16.38 -11.09 5.50
CA LEU A 26 -17.38 -10.29 6.22
C LEU A 26 -17.67 -8.95 5.53
N LEU A 27 -18.24 -9.03 4.33
CA LEU A 27 -18.94 -7.90 3.72
C LEU A 27 -20.43 -7.99 4.07
N PHE A 28 -20.87 -7.28 5.11
CA PHE A 28 -22.26 -6.85 5.21
C PHE A 28 -22.38 -5.49 5.91
N HIS A 29 -22.74 -4.50 5.08
CA HIS A 29 -23.51 -3.27 5.33
C HIS A 29 -23.18 -2.38 6.53
N SER A 30 -22.59 -1.21 6.24
CA SER A 30 -22.81 0.08 6.92
C SER A 30 -22.27 1.15 5.96
N GLY A 31 -23.06 2.03 5.32
CA GLY A 31 -23.88 3.08 5.91
C GLY A 31 -23.43 4.39 5.23
N SER A 32 -24.12 4.81 4.17
CA SER A 32 -23.78 6.02 3.40
C SER A 32 -24.12 7.28 4.20
N ALA A 33 -23.13 8.13 4.44
CA ALA A 33 -23.35 9.48 4.98
C ALA A 33 -22.85 10.51 3.96
N VAL A 34 -23.79 11.29 3.41
CA VAL A 34 -23.49 12.44 2.54
C VAL A 34 -23.24 13.65 3.42
N VAL A 35 -22.03 14.21 3.39
CA VAL A 35 -21.72 15.49 4.03
C VAL A 35 -21.79 16.58 2.96
N ALA A 36 -22.81 17.42 3.00
CA ALA A 36 -22.89 18.62 2.19
C ALA A 36 -22.08 19.73 2.88
N SER A 37 -20.87 20.00 2.35
CA SER A 37 -20.02 21.08 2.84
C SER A 37 -20.20 22.31 1.95
N THR A 38 -20.86 23.36 2.44
CA THR A 38 -20.98 24.65 1.76
C THR A 38 -19.78 25.52 2.13
N VAL A 39 -18.92 25.82 1.15
CA VAL A 39 -17.86 26.81 1.28
C VAL A 39 -18.35 28.12 0.67
N ALA A 40 -18.48 29.16 1.48
CA ALA A 40 -18.71 30.52 0.99
C ALA A 40 -17.37 31.12 0.56
N ALA A 41 -17.26 31.48 -0.72
CA ALA A 41 -16.08 32.13 -1.29
C ALA A 41 -16.09 33.63 -1.00
N THR A 42 -15.07 34.12 -0.29
CA THR A 42 -14.69 35.52 -0.29
C THR A 42 -13.67 35.75 -1.40
N ALA A 43 -13.98 36.69 -2.30
CA ALA A 43 -13.10 37.12 -3.38
C ALA A 43 -12.02 38.07 -2.85
N LEU A 44 -10.77 37.89 -3.28
CA LEU A 44 -9.84 38.95 -3.74
C LEU A 44 -8.43 38.36 -3.92
N GLY A 45 -7.86 38.56 -5.10
CA GLY A 45 -6.45 38.31 -5.40
C GLY A 45 -6.25 37.59 -6.73
N THR A 46 -6.20 38.34 -7.82
CA THR A 46 -5.70 37.87 -9.11
C THR A 46 -4.20 37.56 -9.03
N GLU A 47 -3.85 36.29 -8.87
CA GLU A 47 -2.57 35.72 -9.34
C GLU A 47 -2.86 34.88 -10.61
N PRO A 48 -1.92 34.80 -11.57
CA PRO A 48 -2.13 34.05 -12.79
C PRO A 48 -2.29 32.56 -12.45
N PRO A 49 -2.98 31.75 -13.29
CA PRO A 49 -3.08 30.32 -13.08
C PRO A 49 -1.69 29.70 -13.23
N GLY A 50 -0.96 29.64 -12.11
CA GLY A 50 0.19 28.77 -11.96
C GLY A 50 -0.31 27.38 -12.28
N GLN A 51 0.25 26.79 -13.34
CA GLN A 51 0.05 25.39 -13.64
C GLN A 51 0.25 24.61 -12.34
N ASP A 52 -0.75 23.81 -11.94
CA ASP A 52 -0.58 22.81 -10.90
C ASP A 52 0.75 22.13 -11.17
N PRO A 53 1.73 22.20 -10.25
CA PRO A 53 3.03 21.67 -10.60
C PRO A 53 2.84 20.15 -10.83
N GLU A 54 3.52 19.62 -11.84
CA GLU A 54 3.29 18.23 -12.17
C GLU A 54 3.95 17.34 -11.10
N PRO A 55 3.26 16.31 -10.59
CA PRO A 55 3.94 15.29 -9.81
C PRO A 55 5.13 14.76 -10.59
N SER A 56 6.20 14.52 -9.85
CA SER A 56 7.47 14.11 -10.41
C SER A 56 7.27 12.91 -11.34
N ASN A 57 8.01 12.92 -12.44
CA ASN A 57 8.01 11.84 -13.42
C ASN A 57 8.18 10.47 -12.72
N LYS A 58 9.02 10.43 -11.68
CA LYS A 58 9.28 9.23 -10.87
C LYS A 58 8.06 8.68 -10.14
N LEU A 59 7.30 9.50 -9.41
CA LEU A 59 6.11 9.02 -8.69
C LEU A 59 5.06 8.48 -9.67
N ARG A 60 4.88 9.15 -10.81
CA ARG A 60 3.97 8.69 -11.87
C ARG A 60 4.39 7.35 -12.44
N THR A 61 5.67 7.18 -12.76
CA THR A 61 6.20 5.89 -13.22
C THR A 61 5.93 4.78 -12.21
N LEU A 62 6.12 5.03 -10.91
CA LEU A 62 5.83 4.03 -9.88
C LEU A 62 4.34 3.66 -9.83
N ILE A 63 3.45 4.65 -9.94
CA ILE A 63 2.00 4.43 -10.00
C ILE A 63 1.63 3.60 -11.24
N ASP A 64 2.18 3.92 -12.40
CA ASP A 64 1.90 3.18 -13.63
C ASP A 64 2.45 1.75 -13.57
N MET A 65 3.66 1.56 -13.04
CA MET A 65 4.21 0.23 -12.77
C MET A 65 3.31 -0.60 -11.86
N HIS A 66 2.80 0.00 -10.78
CA HIS A 66 1.87 -0.70 -9.88
C HIS A 66 0.56 -1.07 -10.59
N LYS A 67 -0.02 -0.16 -11.38
CA LYS A 67 -1.24 -0.47 -12.16
C LYS A 67 -1.00 -1.63 -13.12
N THR A 68 0.12 -1.65 -13.84
CA THR A 68 0.47 -2.74 -14.74
C THR A 68 0.65 -4.06 -13.98
N ALA A 69 1.37 -4.04 -12.86
CA ALA A 69 1.58 -5.23 -12.03
C ALA A 69 0.26 -5.76 -11.45
N TYR A 70 -0.62 -4.86 -11.00
CA TYR A 70 -1.96 -5.19 -10.49
C TYR A 70 -2.84 -5.84 -11.57
N SER A 71 -2.85 -5.29 -12.78
CA SER A 71 -3.56 -5.91 -13.91
C SER A 71 -3.00 -7.30 -14.24
N SER A 72 -1.67 -7.45 -14.32
CA SER A 72 -1.03 -8.74 -14.58
C SER A 72 -1.30 -9.77 -13.48
N PHE A 73 -1.36 -9.35 -12.22
CA PHE A 73 -1.75 -10.20 -11.11
C PHE A 73 -3.20 -10.67 -11.22
N GLY A 74 -4.12 -9.77 -11.57
CA GLY A 74 -5.51 -10.12 -11.85
C GLY A 74 -5.65 -11.15 -12.98
N GLU A 75 -4.91 -10.97 -14.08
CA GLU A 75 -4.86 -11.92 -15.19
C GLU A 75 -4.35 -13.29 -14.75
N ALA A 76 -3.25 -13.33 -13.99
CA ALA A 76 -2.67 -14.58 -13.49
C ALA A 76 -3.57 -15.33 -12.49
N LEU A 77 -4.51 -14.65 -11.83
CA LEU A 77 -5.52 -15.29 -10.98
C LEU A 77 -6.68 -15.90 -11.79
N HIS A 78 -6.99 -15.32 -12.94
CA HIS A 78 -8.08 -15.77 -13.81
C HIS A 78 -7.63 -16.81 -14.85
N ASP A 79 -6.33 -16.93 -15.09
CA ASP A 79 -5.80 -17.95 -16.00
C ASP A 79 -5.93 -19.36 -15.39
N ILE A 80 -6.92 -20.11 -15.91
CA ILE A 80 -7.21 -21.50 -15.53
C ILE A 80 -6.07 -22.45 -15.97
N GLY A 81 -5.26 -22.05 -16.95
CA GLY A 81 -4.08 -22.79 -17.41
C GLY A 81 -2.77 -22.36 -16.75
N GLY A 82 -2.79 -21.27 -15.98
CA GLY A 82 -1.62 -20.68 -15.34
C GLY A 82 -1.12 -21.53 -14.17
N GLY A 83 0.21 -21.67 -14.06
CA GLY A 83 0.80 -22.39 -12.95
C GLY A 83 0.62 -21.63 -11.63
N ARG A 84 0.47 -22.35 -10.51
CA ARG A 84 0.51 -21.74 -9.15
C ARG A 84 1.75 -20.84 -8.94
N ASN A 85 2.84 -21.12 -9.65
CA ASN A 85 4.06 -20.33 -9.64
C ASN A 85 3.91 -18.95 -10.31
N ASP A 86 3.09 -18.83 -11.35
CA ASP A 86 2.91 -17.59 -12.11
C ASP A 86 2.06 -16.61 -11.31
N SER A 87 0.96 -17.07 -10.72
CA SER A 87 0.15 -16.27 -9.79
C SER A 87 0.96 -15.80 -8.58
N ALA A 88 1.77 -16.69 -7.97
CA ALA A 88 2.61 -16.33 -6.84
C ALA A 88 3.71 -15.32 -7.23
N ARG A 89 4.21 -15.38 -8.47
CA ARG A 89 5.18 -14.42 -8.98
C ARG A 89 4.54 -13.06 -9.21
N ALA A 90 3.40 -13.02 -9.91
CA ALA A 90 2.68 -11.78 -10.19
C ALA A 90 2.23 -11.08 -8.89
N SER A 91 1.78 -11.86 -7.90
CA SER A 91 1.45 -11.34 -6.56
C SER A 91 2.65 -10.64 -5.90
N ARG A 92 3.84 -11.24 -5.95
CA ARG A 92 5.05 -10.61 -5.38
C ARG A 92 5.49 -9.37 -6.16
N GLU A 93 5.27 -9.34 -7.47
CA GLU A 93 5.63 -8.18 -8.31
C GLU A 93 4.69 -7.00 -8.06
N GLU A 94 3.39 -7.26 -7.93
CA GLU A 94 2.39 -6.27 -7.52
C GLU A 94 2.70 -5.71 -6.13
N GLU A 95 2.90 -6.57 -5.13
CA GLU A 95 3.21 -6.15 -3.75
C GLU A 95 4.48 -5.30 -3.67
N ARG A 96 5.52 -5.67 -4.42
CA ARG A 96 6.77 -4.88 -4.50
C ARG A 96 6.53 -3.51 -5.12
N ALA A 97 5.69 -3.41 -6.13
CA ALA A 97 5.35 -2.13 -6.75
C ALA A 97 4.56 -1.24 -5.79
N LEU A 98 3.62 -1.81 -5.04
CA LEU A 98 2.85 -1.08 -4.02
C LEU A 98 3.76 -0.57 -2.89
N LEU A 99 4.68 -1.42 -2.41
CA LEU A 99 5.68 -1.05 -1.40
C LEU A 99 6.59 0.10 -1.87
N ALA A 100 6.95 0.13 -3.16
CA ALA A 100 7.76 1.22 -3.71
C ALA A 100 7.03 2.57 -3.66
N ILE A 101 5.72 2.58 -3.94
CA ILE A 101 4.88 3.77 -3.78
C ILE A 101 4.75 4.15 -2.31
N CYS A 102 4.45 3.17 -1.43
CA CYS A 102 4.34 3.40 0.01
C CYS A 102 5.61 4.03 0.59
N SER A 103 6.78 3.60 0.12
CA SER A 103 8.09 4.08 0.56
C SER A 103 8.54 5.39 -0.10
N TYR A 104 7.85 5.86 -1.14
CA TYR A 104 8.26 7.06 -1.90
C TYR A 104 8.21 8.32 -1.03
N ALA A 105 9.36 8.98 -0.82
CA ALA A 105 9.44 10.22 -0.07
C ALA A 105 8.92 11.42 -0.91
N ALA A 106 7.67 11.80 -0.68
CA ALA A 106 7.03 12.91 -1.40
C ALA A 106 7.39 14.28 -0.77
N VAL A 107 8.46 14.90 -1.27
CA VAL A 107 8.94 16.21 -0.79
C VAL A 107 8.12 17.38 -1.36
N GLY A 108 7.64 17.26 -2.61
CA GLY A 108 6.80 18.26 -3.27
C GLY A 108 5.32 18.17 -2.89
N GLN A 109 4.59 19.29 -2.97
CA GLN A 109 3.16 19.31 -2.63
C GLN A 109 2.34 18.45 -3.58
N GLU A 110 2.54 18.47 -4.91
CA GLU A 110 1.71 17.60 -5.77
C GLU A 110 2.13 16.14 -5.71
N ASP A 111 3.40 15.85 -5.45
CA ASP A 111 3.83 14.49 -5.13
C ASP A 111 3.08 13.97 -3.90
N ARG A 112 2.93 14.79 -2.85
CA ARG A 112 2.16 14.42 -1.67
C ARG A 112 0.69 14.19 -2.00
N LEU A 113 0.06 15.12 -2.72
CA LEU A 113 -1.36 15.02 -3.09
C LEU A 113 -1.62 13.83 -4.01
N THR A 114 -0.74 13.58 -4.97
CA THR A 114 -0.84 12.47 -5.92
C THR A 114 -0.65 11.14 -5.22
N LYS A 115 0.38 11.03 -4.36
CA LYS A 115 0.59 9.84 -3.54
C LYS A 115 -0.59 9.60 -2.62
N ALA A 116 -1.10 10.62 -1.93
CA ALA A 116 -2.23 10.50 -1.02
C ALA A 116 -3.50 10.05 -1.76
N ARG A 117 -3.84 10.68 -2.89
CA ARG A 117 -4.99 10.29 -3.72
C ARG A 117 -4.88 8.83 -4.14
N TYR A 118 -3.71 8.41 -4.62
CA TYR A 118 -3.52 7.05 -5.06
C TYR A 118 -3.59 6.05 -3.91
N LEU A 119 -2.98 6.33 -2.76
CA LEU A 119 -3.09 5.46 -1.57
C LEU A 119 -4.53 5.33 -1.06
N LEU A 120 -5.35 6.39 -1.17
CA LEU A 120 -6.78 6.32 -0.86
C LEU A 120 -7.54 5.41 -1.84
N GLU A 121 -7.18 5.39 -3.12
CA GLU A 121 -7.75 4.45 -4.10
C GLU A 121 -7.41 2.99 -3.74
N ILE A 122 -6.18 2.73 -3.29
CA ILE A 122 -5.72 1.40 -2.85
C ILE A 122 -6.42 0.98 -1.55
N GLU A 123 -6.55 1.88 -0.57
CA GLU A 123 -7.27 1.61 0.67
C GLU A 123 -8.75 1.34 0.42
N ALA A 124 -9.39 2.05 -0.52
CA ALA A 124 -10.79 1.79 -0.89
C ALA A 124 -11.01 0.37 -1.43
N ARG A 125 -9.96 -0.28 -1.94
CA ARG A 125 -9.97 -1.69 -2.36
C ARG A 125 -9.59 -2.66 -1.23
N GLY A 126 -9.14 -2.15 -0.09
CA GLY A 126 -8.64 -2.93 1.05
C GLY A 126 -7.26 -3.53 0.81
N GLU A 127 -6.45 -2.94 -0.06
CA GLU A 127 -5.12 -3.45 -0.48
C GLU A 127 -3.97 -2.85 0.36
N LEU A 128 -4.24 -1.81 1.15
CA LEU A 128 -3.25 -1.18 2.04
C LEU A 128 -3.24 -1.81 3.44
N ASP A 129 -3.38 -3.13 3.51
CA ASP A 129 -3.78 -3.82 4.73
C ASP A 129 -2.65 -4.61 5.42
N LEU A 130 -1.47 -4.60 4.81
CA LEU A 130 -0.25 -5.23 5.28
C LEU A 130 0.54 -4.27 6.19
N ALA A 131 1.10 -4.79 7.29
CA ALA A 131 1.84 -4.00 8.27
C ALA A 131 3.03 -3.27 7.62
N GLU A 132 3.68 -3.92 6.66
CA GLU A 132 4.77 -3.42 5.86
C GLU A 132 4.37 -2.19 5.02
N HIS A 133 3.17 -2.20 4.41
CA HIS A 133 2.64 -1.04 3.67
C HIS A 133 2.47 0.17 4.58
N MET A 134 1.82 -0.04 5.73
CA MET A 134 1.58 1.04 6.70
C MET A 134 2.88 1.58 7.30
N GLN A 135 3.82 0.70 7.64
CA GLN A 135 5.15 1.13 8.11
C GLN A 135 5.89 1.92 7.03
N ALA A 136 5.84 1.51 5.77
CA ALA A 136 6.46 2.22 4.67
C ALA A 136 5.85 3.62 4.48
N VAL A 137 4.51 3.74 4.52
CA VAL A 137 3.82 5.03 4.47
C VAL A 137 4.28 5.93 5.62
N LEU A 138 4.23 5.46 6.87
CA LEU A 138 4.63 6.25 8.04
C LEU A 138 6.10 6.70 7.96
N ARG A 139 7.02 5.80 7.58
CA ARG A 139 8.44 6.16 7.43
C ARG A 139 8.64 7.19 6.33
N SER A 140 7.91 7.07 5.22
CA SER A 140 8.02 7.99 4.07
C SER A 140 7.53 9.41 4.38
N THR A 141 6.62 9.57 5.35
CA THR A 141 6.08 10.88 5.75
C THR A 141 6.83 11.49 6.93
N MET A 142 7.41 10.65 7.79
CA MET A 142 8.20 11.11 8.94
C MET A 142 9.63 11.52 8.57
N TRP A 143 10.11 11.20 7.36
CA TRP A 143 11.43 11.62 6.90
C TRP A 143 11.48 13.14 6.74
N LYS A 144 12.00 13.82 7.76
CA LYS A 144 12.47 15.20 7.68
C LYS A 144 13.87 15.16 7.08
N GLY A 145 13.96 15.43 5.78
CA GLY A 145 15.20 15.90 5.16
C GLY A 145 15.45 17.34 5.58
#